data_AF-A0AAU2NX89-F1
#
_entry.id   AF-A0AAU2NX89-F1
#
_cell.length_a   1.000
_cell.length_b   1.000
_cell.length_c   1.000
_cell.angle_alpha   90.00
_cell.angle_beta   90.00
_cell.angle_gamma   90.00
#
_symmetry.space_group_name_H-M   'P 1'
#
loop_
_entity.id
_entity.type
_entity.pdbx_description
1 polymer ?
#
loop_
_entity_poly.entity_id
_entity_poly.type
_entity_poly.pdbx_seq_one_letter_code
_entity_poly.pdbx_strand_id
1 'polypeptide(L)'
;MAADAYVAGGTGTLDDALARGLSHGLGASPANRELLRWMRARNEQHPPLDRLRFYGIDGPLEMTGACGPRVALTALHDYLAAHLDPACSRETLDELLGPDVRWTDPAALMEPTRSVGRTPEAKELRQIADDLRALLTSHAPHLTVATSPDDFWRAGLYARTAVGLLRYHAGLADTAPTRLGALMSLRDSMMADNLDAIVRRETCRGPTLAFAHSRHLQRDQSQVEFAGLPLQWWSAGAVIDALLGDQYAFAATTQDRVLREAEAISRRPPRLHRRSAATGVPADRVR
;
A
#
# COMPACT_ATOMS: atom_id res chain seq x y z
N MET A 1 -12.71 7.44 -3.49
CA MET A 1 -11.71 6.86 -4.42
C MET A 1 -12.43 6.30 -5.65
N ALA A 2 -11.76 6.14 -6.80
CA ALA A 2 -12.42 5.78 -8.06
C ALA A 2 -13.11 4.40 -8.03
N ALA A 3 -12.45 3.38 -7.49
CA ALA A 3 -13.01 2.03 -7.36
C ALA A 3 -14.27 2.01 -6.47
N ASP A 4 -14.19 2.62 -5.28
CA ASP A 4 -15.33 2.75 -4.36
C ASP A 4 -16.50 3.52 -4.99
N ALA A 5 -16.22 4.63 -5.69
CA ALA A 5 -17.25 5.41 -6.35
C ALA A 5 -17.97 4.61 -7.44
N TYR A 6 -17.23 3.80 -8.21
CA TYR A 6 -17.82 2.89 -9.18
C TYR A 6 -18.68 1.81 -8.52
N VAL A 7 -18.20 1.19 -7.45
CA VAL A 7 -18.93 0.17 -6.68
C VAL A 7 -20.20 0.74 -6.02
N ALA A 8 -20.16 2.00 -5.60
CA ALA A 8 -21.29 2.70 -4.98
C ALA A 8 -22.36 3.20 -5.97
N GLY A 9 -22.20 2.95 -7.27
CA GLY A 9 -23.17 3.36 -8.29
C GLY A 9 -22.85 4.69 -8.98
N GLY A 10 -21.65 5.26 -8.78
CA GLY A 10 -21.22 6.50 -9.42
C GLY A 10 -21.20 6.42 -10.96
N THR A 11 -21.12 7.59 -11.60
CA THR A 11 -21.21 7.76 -13.07
C THR A 11 -19.94 7.41 -13.84
N GLY A 12 -18.84 7.10 -13.14
CA GLY A 12 -17.58 6.71 -13.77
C GLY A 12 -17.62 5.33 -14.42
N THR A 13 -16.66 5.07 -15.32
CA THR A 13 -16.55 3.77 -15.99
C THR A 13 -15.75 2.76 -15.16
N LEU A 14 -15.91 1.47 -15.47
CA LEU A 14 -15.11 0.42 -14.85
C LEU A 14 -13.62 0.56 -15.20
N ASP A 15 -13.30 0.95 -16.43
CA ASP A 15 -11.91 1.10 -16.87
C ASP A 15 -11.22 2.24 -16.11
N ASP A 16 -11.93 3.35 -15.87
CA ASP A 16 -11.45 4.42 -15.01
C ASP A 16 -11.24 3.99 -13.56
N ALA A 17 -12.17 3.17 -13.04
CA ALA A 17 -12.11 2.64 -11.68
C ALA A 17 -10.89 1.73 -11.49
N LEU A 18 -10.59 0.89 -12.48
CA LEU A 18 -9.41 0.02 -12.49
C LEU A 18 -8.11 0.82 -12.65
N ALA A 19 -8.08 1.79 -13.58
CA ALA A 19 -6.87 2.56 -13.89
C ALA A 19 -6.46 3.50 -12.75
N ARG A 20 -7.43 4.09 -12.04
CA ARG A 20 -7.18 5.08 -10.97
C ARG A 20 -7.37 4.55 -9.56
N GLY A 21 -8.06 3.42 -9.42
CA GLY A 21 -8.37 2.81 -8.12
C GLY A 21 -7.42 1.69 -7.71
N LEU A 22 -6.64 1.14 -8.64
CA LEU A 22 -5.71 0.04 -8.40
C LEU A 22 -4.32 0.37 -8.94
N SER A 23 -3.29 0.13 -8.12
CA SER A 23 -1.88 0.31 -8.47
C SER A 23 -1.19 -1.02 -8.73
N HIS A 24 0.14 -1.02 -8.94
CA HIS A 24 0.96 -2.24 -9.10
C HIS A 24 0.48 -3.18 -10.23
N GLY A 25 -0.11 -2.62 -11.29
CA GLY A 25 -0.67 -3.38 -12.41
C GLY A 25 -1.95 -4.18 -12.09
N LEU A 26 -2.48 -4.07 -10.87
CA LEU A 26 -3.66 -4.82 -10.43
C LEU A 26 -4.92 -4.46 -11.23
N GLY A 27 -4.97 -3.29 -11.84
CA GLY A 27 -6.06 -2.89 -12.76
C GLY A 27 -6.15 -3.73 -14.03
N ALA A 28 -5.06 -4.38 -14.46
CA ALA A 28 -5.05 -5.26 -15.63
C ALA A 28 -5.55 -6.69 -15.33
N SER A 29 -5.71 -7.05 -14.05
CA SER A 29 -6.16 -8.38 -13.64
C SER A 29 -7.63 -8.61 -14.02
N PRO A 30 -7.95 -9.67 -14.81
CA PRO A 30 -9.34 -10.04 -15.10
C PRO A 30 -10.15 -10.31 -13.83
N ALA A 31 -9.53 -10.89 -12.80
CA ALA A 31 -10.20 -11.17 -11.53
C ALA A 31 -10.59 -9.88 -10.78
N ASN A 32 -9.74 -8.85 -10.78
CA ASN A 32 -10.08 -7.58 -10.13
C ASN A 32 -11.17 -6.82 -10.91
N ARG A 33 -11.16 -6.93 -12.25
CA ARG A 33 -12.23 -6.43 -13.10
C ARG A 33 -13.56 -7.10 -12.79
N GLU A 34 -13.57 -8.42 -12.66
CA GLU A 34 -14.76 -9.19 -12.29
C GLU A 34 -15.25 -8.83 -10.89
N LEU A 35 -14.34 -8.71 -9.92
CA LEU A 35 -14.65 -8.29 -8.55
C LEU A 35 -15.39 -6.96 -8.52
N LEU A 36 -14.87 -5.90 -9.15
CA LEU A 36 -15.53 -4.59 -9.12
C LEU A 36 -16.90 -4.61 -9.82
N ARG A 37 -17.04 -5.35 -10.94
CA ARG A 37 -18.35 -5.53 -11.60
C ARG A 37 -19.34 -6.23 -10.70
N TRP A 38 -18.93 -7.33 -10.07
CA TRP A 38 -19.77 -8.10 -9.17
C TRP A 38 -20.20 -7.27 -7.96
N MET A 39 -19.27 -6.53 -7.33
CA MET A 39 -19.58 -5.66 -6.19
C MET A 39 -20.62 -4.59 -6.57
N ARG A 40 -20.49 -3.98 -7.75
CA ARG A 40 -21.47 -3.00 -8.24
C ARG A 40 -22.85 -3.64 -8.46
N ALA A 41 -22.90 -4.76 -9.20
CA ALA A 41 -24.15 -5.46 -9.46
C ALA A 41 -24.85 -5.91 -8.17
N ARG A 42 -24.07 -6.38 -7.18
CA ARG A 42 -24.59 -6.70 -5.85
C ARG A 42 -25.17 -5.45 -5.18
N ASN A 43 -24.44 -4.33 -5.17
CA ASN A 43 -24.89 -3.10 -4.51
C ASN A 43 -26.17 -2.52 -5.11
N GLU A 44 -26.39 -2.67 -6.43
CA GLU A 44 -27.62 -2.26 -7.11
C GLU A 44 -28.86 -3.02 -6.61
N GLN A 45 -28.67 -4.23 -6.08
CA GLN A 45 -29.75 -5.09 -5.56
C GLN A 45 -29.95 -4.98 -4.04
N HIS A 46 -29.13 -4.20 -3.33
CA HIS A 46 -29.14 -4.15 -1.87
C HIS A 46 -29.42 -2.74 -1.33
N PRO A 47 -30.09 -2.63 -0.16
CA PRO A 47 -30.32 -1.35 0.49
C PRO A 47 -28.99 -0.73 0.98
N PRO A 48 -28.92 0.60 1.19
CA PRO A 48 -27.67 1.31 1.46
C PRO A 48 -26.80 0.79 2.62
N LEU A 49 -27.42 0.19 3.65
CA LEU A 49 -26.70 -0.38 4.80
C LEU A 49 -26.00 -1.71 4.46
N ASP A 50 -26.55 -2.49 3.53
CA ASP A 50 -26.02 -3.80 3.12
C ASP A 50 -25.10 -3.71 1.90
N ARG A 51 -24.82 -2.49 1.41
CA ARG A 51 -23.93 -2.25 0.27
C ARG A 51 -22.47 -2.37 0.68
N LEU A 52 -21.70 -3.06 -0.15
CA LEU A 52 -20.25 -3.18 -0.04
C LEU A 52 -19.57 -1.84 -0.31
N ARG A 53 -18.47 -1.59 0.39
CA ARG A 53 -17.52 -0.51 0.14
C ARG A 53 -16.18 -1.08 -0.32
N PHE A 54 -15.42 -0.30 -1.09
CA PHE A 54 -14.11 -0.70 -1.58
C PHE A 54 -13.04 0.28 -1.11
N TYR A 55 -12.09 -0.20 -0.29
CA TYR A 55 -11.05 0.64 0.29
C TYR A 55 -9.66 0.18 -0.13
N GLY A 56 -8.75 1.13 -0.30
CA GLY A 56 -7.32 0.88 -0.34
C GLY A 56 -6.75 1.09 1.07
N ILE A 57 -5.97 0.13 1.55
CA ILE A 57 -5.31 0.22 2.86
C ILE A 57 -3.89 0.80 2.75
N ASP A 58 -3.24 0.64 1.60
CA ASP A 58 -1.88 1.11 1.36
C ASP A 58 -1.79 2.63 1.23
N GLY A 59 -0.59 3.18 1.45
CA GLY A 59 -0.27 4.54 1.03
C GLY A 59 -0.16 4.64 -0.50
N PRO A 60 -0.13 5.84 -1.08
CA PRO A 60 0.19 6.05 -2.49
C PRO A 60 1.71 5.87 -2.70
N LEU A 61 2.16 4.64 -2.49
CA LEU A 61 3.52 4.16 -2.59
C LEU A 61 3.60 3.13 -3.73
N GLU A 62 4.78 3.02 -4.32
CA GLU A 62 5.15 2.03 -5.34
C GLU A 62 6.36 1.23 -4.79
N MET A 63 6.67 0.07 -5.37
CA MET A 63 7.89 -0.69 -5.06
C MET A 63 9.16 0.17 -5.03
N THR A 64 9.34 1.11 -5.96
CA THR A 64 10.57 1.94 -6.04
C THR A 64 10.36 3.42 -5.76
N GLY A 65 9.17 3.86 -5.34
CA GLY A 65 8.90 5.30 -5.18
C GLY A 65 7.70 5.61 -4.32
N ALA A 66 7.53 6.88 -4.00
CA ALA A 66 6.39 7.40 -3.26
C ALA A 66 5.81 8.59 -4.01
N CYS A 67 4.49 8.75 -3.99
CA CYS A 67 3.87 9.98 -4.45
C CYS A 67 4.29 11.17 -3.58
N GLY A 68 4.25 12.39 -4.15
CA GLY A 68 4.41 13.61 -3.38
C GLY A 68 3.23 13.86 -2.44
N PRO A 69 3.42 14.64 -1.35
CA PRO A 69 2.37 14.89 -0.36
C PRO A 69 1.31 15.90 -0.79
N ARG A 70 1.55 16.63 -1.91
CA ARG A 70 0.73 17.75 -2.39
C ARG A 70 -0.77 17.46 -2.34
N VAL A 71 -1.24 16.46 -3.07
CA VAL A 71 -2.68 16.16 -3.20
C VAL A 71 -3.36 15.96 -1.85
N ALA A 72 -2.74 15.17 -0.96
CA ALA A 72 -3.31 14.90 0.35
C ALA A 72 -3.27 16.13 1.25
N LEU A 73 -2.15 16.86 1.26
CA LEU A 73 -1.99 18.02 2.13
C LEU A 73 -2.89 19.18 1.72
N THR A 74 -2.99 19.46 0.41
CA THR A 74 -3.85 20.52 -0.12
C THR A 74 -5.33 20.18 0.06
N ALA A 75 -5.73 18.92 -0.13
CA ALA A 75 -7.12 18.52 0.06
C ALA A 75 -7.55 18.56 1.54
N LEU A 76 -6.64 18.26 2.48
CA LEU A 76 -6.88 18.47 3.90
C LEU A 76 -7.02 19.96 4.22
N HIS A 77 -6.11 20.79 3.71
CA HIS A 77 -6.12 22.23 3.91
C HIS A 77 -7.42 22.85 3.38
N ASP A 78 -7.80 22.57 2.14
CA ASP A 78 -9.02 23.09 1.50
C ASP A 78 -10.27 22.72 2.30
N TYR A 79 -10.34 21.48 2.79
CA TYR A 79 -11.45 21.04 3.65
C TYR A 79 -11.51 21.86 4.95
N LEU A 80 -10.38 22.10 5.61
CA LEU A 80 -10.34 22.86 6.85
C LEU A 80 -10.63 24.35 6.61
N ALA A 81 -10.03 24.95 5.58
CA ALA A 81 -10.20 26.37 5.23
C ALA A 81 -11.63 26.73 4.79
N ALA A 82 -12.42 25.75 4.31
CA ALA A 82 -13.84 25.96 4.01
C ALA A 82 -14.71 26.19 5.26
N HIS A 83 -14.22 25.81 6.45
CA HIS A 83 -15.00 25.83 7.70
C HIS A 83 -14.31 26.50 8.88
N LEU A 84 -12.98 26.66 8.81
CA LEU A 84 -12.10 27.17 9.84
C LEU A 84 -11.08 28.13 9.21
N ASP A 85 -10.18 28.67 10.04
CA ASP A 85 -9.08 29.53 9.61
C ASP A 85 -7.73 28.88 9.98
N PRO A 86 -7.20 27.95 9.17
CA PRO A 86 -5.90 27.33 9.42
C PRO A 86 -4.78 28.38 9.39
N ALA A 87 -3.85 28.31 10.34
CA ALA A 87 -2.76 29.30 10.45
C ALA A 87 -1.83 29.34 9.22
N CYS A 88 -1.70 28.23 8.50
CA CYS A 88 -0.94 28.17 7.25
C CYS A 88 -1.85 28.47 6.06
N SER A 89 -1.45 29.39 5.18
CA SER A 89 -2.20 29.69 3.96
C SER A 89 -1.95 28.64 2.87
N ARG A 90 -2.81 28.63 1.85
CA ARG A 90 -2.65 27.74 0.70
C ARG A 90 -1.38 28.06 -0.11
N GLU A 91 -1.05 29.34 -0.22
CA GLU A 91 0.14 29.84 -0.92
C GLU A 91 1.42 29.39 -0.20
N THR A 92 1.49 29.52 1.13
CA THR A 92 2.63 29.03 1.93
C THR A 92 2.81 27.52 1.73
N LEU A 93 1.73 26.74 1.74
CA LEU A 93 1.80 25.31 1.45
C LEU A 93 2.38 25.03 0.06
N ASP A 94 1.92 25.74 -0.96
CA ASP A 94 2.34 25.53 -2.35
C ASP A 94 3.82 25.90 -2.56
N GLU A 95 4.28 26.98 -1.93
CA GLU A 95 5.70 27.40 -1.90
C GLU A 95 6.58 26.34 -1.22
N LEU A 96 6.21 25.92 -0.01
CA LEU A 96 6.96 24.90 0.74
C LEU A 96 6.99 23.57 -0.01
N LEU A 97 5.89 23.17 -0.66
CA LEU A 97 5.79 21.92 -1.43
C LEU A 97 6.66 21.94 -2.69
N GLY A 98 6.84 23.10 -3.33
CA GLY A 98 7.61 23.24 -4.56
C GLY A 98 7.18 22.29 -5.70
N PRO A 99 7.98 22.14 -6.77
CA PRO A 99 7.62 21.28 -7.90
C PRO A 99 7.48 19.80 -7.51
N ASP A 100 6.43 19.12 -7.98
CA ASP A 100 6.15 17.71 -7.62
C ASP A 100 7.28 16.75 -7.95
N VAL A 101 8.01 17.00 -9.05
CA VAL A 101 9.13 16.17 -9.51
C VAL A 101 10.23 15.98 -8.46
N ARG A 102 10.38 16.92 -7.52
CA ARG A 102 11.39 16.83 -6.46
C ARG A 102 11.06 15.74 -5.43
N TRP A 103 9.80 15.33 -5.34
CA TRP A 103 9.33 14.31 -4.40
C TRP A 103 9.31 12.92 -5.01
N THR A 104 9.28 12.80 -6.34
CA THR A 104 8.97 11.54 -7.03
C THR A 104 10.17 10.90 -7.69
N ASP A 105 11.40 11.28 -7.32
CA ASP A 105 12.62 10.67 -7.84
C ASP A 105 12.75 9.20 -7.39
N PRO A 106 12.63 8.21 -8.30
CA PRO A 106 12.67 6.80 -7.92
C PRO A 106 14.05 6.36 -7.42
N ALA A 107 15.12 7.09 -7.76
CA ALA A 107 16.46 6.77 -7.26
C ALA A 107 16.58 7.04 -5.76
N ALA A 108 15.70 7.85 -5.16
CA ALA A 108 15.73 8.20 -3.74
C ALA A 108 15.62 7.01 -2.79
N LEU A 109 15.06 5.88 -3.24
CA LEU A 109 15.02 4.65 -2.44
C LEU A 109 16.44 4.11 -2.14
N MET A 110 17.31 4.14 -3.15
CA MET A 110 18.69 3.65 -3.06
C MET A 110 19.67 4.77 -2.69
N GLU A 111 19.42 5.99 -3.15
CA GLU A 111 20.27 7.18 -3.01
C GLU A 111 19.58 8.23 -2.11
N PRO A 112 19.78 8.18 -0.78
CA PRO A 112 19.00 9.01 0.16
C PRO A 112 19.16 10.51 -0.07
N THR A 113 20.32 10.96 -0.56
CA THR A 113 20.59 12.38 -0.87
C THR A 113 19.69 12.95 -1.96
N ARG A 114 18.96 12.12 -2.70
CA ARG A 114 18.01 12.54 -3.74
C ARG A 114 16.61 12.80 -3.20
N SER A 115 16.31 12.38 -1.98
CA SER A 115 15.04 12.72 -1.32
C SER A 115 15.12 14.11 -0.68
N VAL A 116 14.10 14.93 -0.90
CA VAL A 116 13.93 16.23 -0.23
C VAL A 116 13.40 16.10 1.21
N GLY A 117 13.07 14.89 1.68
CA GLY A 117 12.28 14.70 2.90
C GLY A 117 12.92 15.17 4.22
N ARG A 118 14.17 15.63 4.19
CA ARG A 118 14.86 16.21 5.36
C ARG A 118 15.31 17.67 5.16
N THR A 119 14.94 18.33 4.06
CA THR A 119 15.17 19.77 3.89
C THR A 119 14.38 20.57 4.95
N PRO A 120 14.75 21.84 5.21
CA PRO A 120 13.98 22.70 6.11
C PRO A 120 12.49 22.77 5.74
N GLU A 121 12.18 22.92 4.45
CA GLU A 121 10.80 23.02 3.95
C GLU A 121 10.02 21.73 4.20
N ALA A 122 10.65 20.56 3.99
CA ALA A 122 10.00 19.27 4.28
C ALA A 122 9.76 19.06 5.78
N LYS A 123 10.63 19.58 6.64
CA LYS A 123 10.42 19.55 8.11
C LYS A 123 9.28 20.46 8.53
N GLU A 124 9.19 21.64 7.95
CA GLU A 124 8.08 22.57 8.19
C GLU A 124 6.76 21.99 7.71
N LEU A 125 6.72 21.37 6.52
CA LEU A 125 5.53 20.65 6.03
C LEU A 125 5.09 19.53 6.98
N ARG A 126 6.04 18.83 7.63
CA ARG A 126 5.69 17.81 8.64
C ARG A 126 5.02 18.41 9.87
N GLN A 127 5.46 19.58 10.31
CA GLN A 127 4.84 20.30 11.41
C GLN A 127 3.44 20.77 11.03
N ILE A 128 3.30 21.42 9.86
CA ILE A 128 2.01 21.88 9.36
C ILE A 128 1.03 20.71 9.20
N ALA A 129 1.47 19.57 8.66
CA ALA A 129 0.61 18.39 8.52
C ALA A 129 0.13 17.83 9.87
N ASP A 130 0.97 17.89 10.91
CA ASP A 130 0.60 17.48 12.27
C ASP A 130 -0.41 18.47 12.87
N ASP A 131 -0.17 19.78 12.73
CA ASP A 131 -1.07 20.84 13.20
C ASP A 131 -2.45 20.78 12.52
N LEU A 132 -2.50 20.57 11.19
CA LEU A 132 -3.76 20.40 10.46
C LEU A 132 -4.51 19.15 10.92
N ARG A 133 -3.81 18.05 11.22
CA ARG A 133 -4.43 16.83 11.76
C ARG A 133 -4.98 17.07 13.18
N ALA A 134 -4.24 17.80 14.01
CA ALA A 134 -4.70 18.20 15.33
C ALA A 134 -5.95 19.09 15.25
N LEU A 135 -5.96 20.07 14.32
CA LEU A 135 -7.10 20.95 14.07
C LEU A 135 -8.34 20.18 13.60
N LEU A 136 -8.18 19.24 12.66
CA LEU A 136 -9.26 18.34 12.23
C LEU A 136 -9.87 17.58 13.41
N THR A 137 -9.02 17.11 14.32
CA THR A 137 -9.44 16.32 15.49
C THR A 137 -10.14 17.19 16.53
N SER A 138 -9.57 18.35 16.89
CA SER A 138 -10.14 19.23 17.92
C SER A 138 -11.48 19.85 17.50
N HIS A 139 -11.69 20.05 16.20
CA HIS A 139 -12.95 20.58 15.65
C HIS A 139 -13.91 19.50 15.13
N ALA A 140 -13.67 18.22 15.41
CA ALA A 140 -14.52 17.12 14.94
C ALA A 140 -16.03 17.31 15.25
N PRO A 141 -16.47 17.76 16.45
CA PRO A 141 -17.89 17.98 16.71
C PRO A 141 -18.53 19.04 15.81
N HIS A 142 -17.78 20.11 15.51
CA HIS A 142 -18.25 21.16 14.60
C HIS A 142 -18.26 20.67 13.14
N LEU A 143 -17.16 20.09 12.69
CA LEU A 143 -16.97 19.69 11.28
C LEU A 143 -17.93 18.57 10.85
N THR A 144 -18.22 17.62 11.73
CA THR A 144 -19.19 16.54 11.44
C THR A 144 -20.62 17.06 11.27
N VAL A 145 -21.00 18.13 11.96
CA VAL A 145 -22.31 18.80 11.82
C VAL A 145 -22.33 19.72 10.60
N ALA A 146 -21.25 20.47 10.37
CA ALA A 146 -21.14 21.43 9.27
C ALA A 146 -20.99 20.77 7.88
N THR A 147 -20.53 19.52 7.85
CA THR A 147 -20.26 18.78 6.61
C THR A 147 -21.05 17.48 6.53
N SER A 148 -20.41 16.39 6.15
CA SER A 148 -20.99 15.05 6.16
C SER A 148 -20.02 14.06 6.83
N PRO A 149 -20.51 12.94 7.37
CA PRO A 149 -19.64 11.87 7.87
C PRO A 149 -18.63 11.37 6.82
N ASP A 150 -19.04 11.36 5.54
CA ASP A 150 -18.21 10.90 4.42
C ASP A 150 -17.09 11.90 4.10
N ASP A 151 -17.37 13.21 4.15
CA ASP A 151 -16.37 14.25 3.91
C ASP A 151 -15.40 14.35 5.09
N PHE A 152 -15.89 14.29 6.33
CA PHE A 152 -15.03 14.25 7.51
C PHE A 152 -14.10 13.04 7.51
N TRP A 153 -14.62 11.84 7.17
CA TRP A 153 -13.78 10.65 7.05
C TRP A 153 -12.74 10.79 5.94
N ARG A 154 -13.10 11.42 4.81
CA ARG A 154 -12.17 11.67 3.70
C ARG A 154 -11.08 12.68 4.08
N ALA A 155 -11.41 13.72 4.83
CA ALA A 155 -10.43 14.64 5.40
C ALA A 155 -9.46 13.88 6.34
N GLY A 156 -9.97 12.96 7.15
CA GLY A 156 -9.15 12.07 7.98
C GLY A 156 -8.20 11.18 7.16
N LEU A 157 -8.66 10.65 6.03
CA LEU A 157 -7.81 9.91 5.09
C LEU A 157 -6.69 10.79 4.51
N TYR A 158 -7.01 12.02 4.10
CA TYR A 158 -6.01 12.97 3.61
C TYR A 158 -4.98 13.32 4.69
N ALA A 159 -5.41 13.54 5.94
CA ALA A 159 -4.51 13.78 7.06
C ALA A 159 -3.53 12.62 7.30
N ARG A 160 -4.03 11.38 7.38
CA ARG A 160 -3.17 10.20 7.54
C ARG A 160 -2.21 10.03 6.37
N THR A 161 -2.69 10.24 5.14
CA THR A 161 -1.89 10.12 3.92
C THR A 161 -0.78 11.17 3.87
N ALA A 162 -1.09 12.44 4.13
CA ALA A 162 -0.12 13.53 4.12
C ALA A 162 0.99 13.32 5.16
N VAL A 163 0.62 13.00 6.41
CA VAL A 163 1.57 12.70 7.48
C VAL A 163 2.43 11.48 7.15
N GLY A 164 1.80 10.40 6.66
CA GLY A 164 2.49 9.18 6.27
C GLY A 164 3.50 9.42 5.15
N LEU A 165 3.12 10.11 4.09
CA LEU A 165 4.01 10.45 2.97
C LEU A 165 5.18 11.33 3.41
N LEU A 166 4.94 12.36 4.21
CA LEU A 166 6.02 13.23 4.68
C LEU A 166 7.00 12.48 5.60
N ARG A 167 6.51 11.54 6.44
CA ARG A 167 7.36 10.63 7.22
C ARG A 167 8.14 9.68 6.33
N TYR A 168 7.51 9.13 5.30
CA TYR A 168 8.15 8.22 4.35
C TYR A 168 9.26 8.93 3.57
N HIS A 169 9.02 10.16 3.08
CA HIS A 169 10.04 10.98 2.42
C HIS A 169 11.20 11.32 3.36
N ALA A 170 10.92 11.64 4.62
CA ALA A 170 11.96 11.85 5.63
C ALA A 170 12.79 10.59 5.90
N GLY A 171 12.15 9.41 5.82
CA GLY A 171 12.81 8.11 5.86
C GLY A 171 13.65 7.85 4.59
N LEU A 172 13.17 8.20 3.41
CA LEU A 172 13.93 8.09 2.15
C LEU A 172 15.23 8.88 2.23
N ALA A 173 15.19 10.07 2.83
CA ALA A 173 16.35 10.94 3.02
C ALA A 173 17.27 10.52 4.18
N ASP A 174 16.99 9.43 4.89
CA ASP A 174 17.83 8.95 5.99
C ASP A 174 19.08 8.21 5.48
N THR A 175 20.24 8.53 6.03
CA THR A 175 21.51 7.86 5.68
C THR A 175 21.83 6.68 6.59
N ALA A 176 21.01 6.42 7.61
CA ALA A 176 21.20 5.30 8.51
C ALA A 176 21.14 3.94 7.79
N PRO A 177 21.99 2.95 8.15
CA PRO A 177 21.96 1.61 7.55
C PRO A 177 20.62 0.89 7.68
N THR A 178 19.83 1.23 8.71
CA THR A 178 18.51 0.65 8.99
C THR A 178 17.39 1.27 8.15
N ARG A 179 17.68 2.24 7.25
CA ARG A 179 16.68 3.00 6.48
C ARG A 179 15.65 2.09 5.82
N LEU A 180 16.08 1.07 5.07
CA LEU A 180 15.16 0.25 4.27
C LEU A 180 14.17 -0.53 5.14
N GLY A 181 14.62 -1.08 6.27
CA GLY A 181 13.73 -1.72 7.25
C GLY A 181 12.76 -0.73 7.90
N ALA A 182 13.22 0.49 8.19
CA ALA A 182 12.35 1.56 8.69
C ALA A 182 11.28 1.97 7.67
N LEU A 183 11.62 2.04 6.36
CA LEU A 183 10.65 2.31 5.29
C LEU A 183 9.58 1.22 5.17
N MET A 184 9.95 -0.06 5.30
CA MET A 184 8.98 -1.16 5.35
C MET A 184 8.02 -1.01 6.54
N SER A 185 8.57 -0.67 7.70
CA SER A 185 7.78 -0.45 8.91
C SER A 185 6.83 0.75 8.76
N LEU A 186 7.29 1.84 8.14
CA LEU A 186 6.47 3.04 7.89
C LEU A 186 5.30 2.75 6.94
N ARG A 187 5.53 2.01 5.85
CA ARG A 187 4.46 1.60 4.92
C ARG A 187 3.41 0.76 5.64
N ASP A 188 3.83 -0.25 6.38
CA ASP A 188 2.89 -1.14 7.08
C ASP A 188 2.18 -0.44 8.25
N SER A 189 2.81 0.58 8.85
CA SER A 189 2.15 1.46 9.83
C SER A 189 1.04 2.30 9.18
N MET A 190 1.28 2.84 7.97
CA MET A 190 0.22 3.54 7.21
C MET A 190 -0.94 2.59 6.87
N MET A 191 -0.62 1.35 6.50
CA MET A 191 -1.62 0.31 6.23
C MET A 191 -2.45 -0.03 7.47
N ALA A 192 -1.81 -0.19 8.63
CA ALA A 192 -2.48 -0.43 9.89
C ALA A 192 -3.41 0.74 10.27
N ASP A 193 -2.93 1.99 10.20
CA ASP A 193 -3.74 3.16 10.50
C ASP A 193 -4.98 3.26 9.58
N ASN A 194 -4.84 2.90 8.31
CA ASN A 194 -5.97 2.85 7.38
C ASN A 194 -6.93 1.70 7.68
N LEU A 195 -6.42 0.52 8.05
CA LEU A 195 -7.24 -0.62 8.46
C LEU A 195 -8.08 -0.28 9.70
N ASP A 196 -7.48 0.29 10.75
CA ASP A 196 -8.21 0.71 11.97
C ASP A 196 -9.31 1.73 11.62
N ALA A 197 -9.00 2.74 10.79
CA ALA A 197 -9.97 3.74 10.37
C ALA A 197 -11.13 3.17 9.51
N ILE A 198 -10.87 2.11 8.72
CA ILE A 198 -11.90 1.42 7.93
C ILE A 198 -12.77 0.57 8.87
N VAL A 199 -12.17 -0.24 9.74
CA VAL A 199 -12.90 -1.10 10.68
C VAL A 199 -13.83 -0.27 11.56
N ARG A 200 -13.36 0.85 12.12
CA ARG A 200 -14.19 1.77 12.92
C ARG A 200 -15.35 2.34 12.11
N ARG A 201 -15.12 2.72 10.85
CA ARG A 201 -16.17 3.27 9.98
C ARG A 201 -17.24 2.24 9.65
N GLU A 202 -16.82 1.00 9.39
CA GLU A 202 -17.68 -0.07 8.89
C GLU A 202 -18.26 -0.94 10.02
N THR A 203 -17.97 -0.65 11.29
CA THR A 203 -18.40 -1.46 12.44
C THR A 203 -19.91 -1.75 12.44
N CYS A 204 -20.74 -0.77 12.06
CA CYS A 204 -22.20 -0.95 12.00
C CYS A 204 -22.71 -1.68 10.75
N ARG A 205 -21.83 -1.97 9.78
CA ARG A 205 -22.14 -2.62 8.48
C ARG A 205 -21.64 -4.05 8.40
N GLY A 206 -20.85 -4.50 9.38
CA GLY A 206 -20.39 -5.88 9.51
C GLY A 206 -18.88 -6.03 9.33
N PRO A 207 -18.40 -7.27 9.05
CA PRO A 207 -16.98 -7.58 9.01
C PRO A 207 -16.27 -6.91 7.82
N THR A 208 -15.00 -6.54 8.01
CA THR A 208 -14.12 -6.02 6.96
C THR A 208 -13.19 -7.13 6.47
N LEU A 209 -13.15 -7.35 5.16
CA LEU A 209 -12.16 -8.22 4.52
C LEU A 209 -10.98 -7.39 4.00
N ALA A 210 -9.79 -7.64 4.52
CA ALA A 210 -8.55 -7.08 4.00
C ALA A 210 -7.88 -8.09 3.05
N PHE A 211 -7.58 -7.65 1.82
CA PHE A 211 -6.88 -8.48 0.81
C PHE A 211 -5.54 -7.84 0.43
N ALA A 212 -4.45 -8.50 0.79
CA ALA A 212 -3.08 -8.10 0.45
C ALA A 212 -2.15 -9.31 0.48
N HIS A 213 -0.90 -9.14 0.05
CA HIS A 213 0.12 -10.17 0.17
C HIS A 213 0.30 -10.58 1.65
N SER A 214 0.52 -11.88 1.94
CA SER A 214 0.61 -12.41 3.31
C SER A 214 1.58 -11.64 4.21
N ARG A 215 2.73 -11.22 3.67
CA ARG A 215 3.71 -10.35 4.37
C ARG A 215 3.17 -9.01 4.90
N HIS A 216 2.01 -8.53 4.45
CA HIS A 216 1.39 -7.33 5.01
C HIS A 216 0.31 -7.65 6.06
N LEU A 217 -0.16 -8.90 6.14
CA LEU A 217 -1.30 -9.30 6.98
C LEU A 217 -0.97 -10.40 8.00
N GLN A 218 0.19 -11.05 7.90
CA GLN A 218 0.58 -12.09 8.85
C GLN A 218 0.87 -11.53 10.24
N ARG A 219 0.62 -12.34 11.28
CA ARG A 219 0.91 -11.96 12.68
C ARG A 219 2.40 -12.01 13.03
N ASP A 220 3.12 -12.96 12.43
CA ASP A 220 4.54 -13.11 12.64
C ASP A 220 5.33 -11.99 11.95
N GLN A 221 6.51 -11.69 12.50
CA GLN A 221 7.42 -10.70 11.91
C GLN A 221 7.69 -11.04 10.43
N SER A 222 7.50 -10.05 9.57
CA SER A 222 7.69 -10.20 8.13
C SER A 222 9.15 -10.04 7.75
N GLN A 223 9.55 -10.75 6.71
CA GLN A 223 10.93 -10.74 6.22
C GLN A 223 11.02 -10.77 4.69
N VAL A 224 12.05 -10.12 4.15
CA VAL A 224 12.41 -10.17 2.73
C VAL A 224 13.90 -9.91 2.53
N GLU A 225 14.50 -10.59 1.56
CA GLU A 225 15.80 -10.22 1.01
C GLU A 225 15.61 -9.12 -0.04
N PHE A 226 16.15 -7.92 0.22
CA PHE A 226 16.04 -6.79 -0.69
C PHE A 226 17.34 -5.99 -0.72
N ALA A 227 17.82 -5.65 -1.93
CA ALA A 227 19.11 -4.98 -2.13
C ALA A 227 20.31 -5.66 -1.41
N GLY A 228 20.27 -7.00 -1.30
CA GLY A 228 21.29 -7.77 -0.59
C GLY A 228 21.24 -7.67 0.93
N LEU A 229 20.15 -7.15 1.50
CA LEU A 229 19.94 -7.00 2.93
C LEU A 229 18.71 -7.81 3.39
N PRO A 230 18.82 -8.54 4.51
CA PRO A 230 17.66 -9.13 5.17
C PRO A 230 16.88 -8.02 5.88
N LEU A 231 15.72 -7.67 5.34
CA LEU A 231 14.81 -6.70 5.95
C LEU A 231 13.77 -7.43 6.80
N GLN A 232 13.53 -6.92 8.01
CA GLN A 232 12.51 -7.43 8.92
C GLN A 232 11.65 -6.27 9.46
N TRP A 233 10.34 -6.49 9.57
CA TRP A 233 9.39 -5.50 10.11
C TRP A 233 8.14 -6.19 10.67
N TRP A 234 7.41 -5.47 11.53
CA TRP A 234 6.07 -5.89 11.95
C TRP A 234 5.06 -5.47 10.88
N SER A 235 4.29 -6.45 10.39
CA SER A 235 3.35 -6.20 9.29
C SER A 235 2.16 -5.35 9.74
N ALA A 236 1.40 -4.81 8.79
CA ALA A 236 0.15 -4.13 9.10
C ALA A 236 -0.84 -5.03 9.87
N GLY A 237 -0.89 -6.31 9.50
CA GLY A 237 -1.68 -7.34 10.19
C GLY A 237 -1.20 -7.59 11.62
N ALA A 238 0.12 -7.63 11.85
CA ALA A 238 0.67 -7.79 13.20
C ALA A 238 0.37 -6.58 14.10
N VAL A 239 0.46 -5.36 13.55
CA VAL A 239 0.10 -4.13 14.28
C VAL A 239 -1.39 -4.10 14.60
N ILE A 240 -2.25 -4.47 13.65
CA ILE A 240 -3.71 -4.48 13.85
C ILE A 240 -4.15 -5.62 14.78
N ASP A 241 -3.50 -6.78 14.74
CA ASP A 241 -3.72 -7.87 15.70
C ASP A 241 -3.49 -7.40 17.14
N ALA A 242 -2.43 -6.61 17.38
CA ALA A 242 -2.16 -6.03 18.70
C ALA A 242 -3.22 -4.99 19.16
N LEU A 243 -3.92 -4.33 18.23
CA LEU A 243 -4.94 -3.32 18.53
C LEU A 243 -6.36 -3.89 18.64
N LEU A 244 -6.69 -4.86 17.80
CA LEU A 244 -8.03 -5.45 17.69
C LEU A 244 -8.18 -6.77 18.47
N GLY A 245 -7.07 -7.44 18.80
CA GLY A 245 -7.07 -8.70 19.52
C GLY A 245 -7.89 -9.79 18.80
N ASP A 246 -8.85 -10.36 19.50
CA ASP A 246 -9.71 -11.44 19.01
C ASP A 246 -10.60 -11.06 17.81
N GLN A 247 -10.72 -9.76 17.51
CA GLN A 247 -11.43 -9.25 16.34
C GLN A 247 -10.60 -9.35 15.04
N TYR A 248 -9.33 -9.78 15.11
CA TYR A 248 -8.48 -9.98 13.93
C TYR A 248 -8.25 -11.46 13.61
N ALA A 249 -8.60 -11.87 12.37
CA ALA A 249 -8.33 -13.19 11.84
C ALA A 249 -7.50 -13.11 10.55
N PHE A 250 -6.42 -13.90 10.49
CA PHE A 250 -5.57 -14.02 9.31
C PHE A 250 -5.80 -15.35 8.60
N ALA A 251 -6.13 -15.29 7.30
CA ALA A 251 -6.23 -16.44 6.42
C ALA A 251 -5.19 -16.32 5.29
N ALA A 252 -4.24 -17.25 5.26
CA ALA A 252 -3.22 -17.31 4.21
C ALA A 252 -3.68 -18.17 3.04
N THR A 253 -3.28 -17.78 1.83
CA THR A 253 -3.29 -18.69 0.67
C THR A 253 -1.87 -19.16 0.44
N THR A 254 -1.64 -20.47 0.43
CA THR A 254 -0.38 -21.07 -0.01
C THR A 254 -0.58 -21.65 -1.40
N GLN A 255 0.49 -21.63 -2.19
CA GLN A 255 0.54 -22.40 -3.44
C GLN A 255 1.70 -23.37 -3.31
N ASP A 256 1.43 -24.67 -3.42
CA ASP A 256 2.51 -25.65 -3.47
C ASP A 256 3.33 -25.44 -4.74
N ARG A 257 4.61 -25.15 -4.56
CA ARG A 257 5.58 -24.94 -5.66
C ARG A 257 5.99 -26.25 -6.35
N VAL A 258 5.21 -27.33 -6.22
CA VAL A 258 5.63 -28.70 -6.62
C VAL A 258 5.22 -29.08 -8.04
N LEU A 259 4.30 -28.37 -8.72
CA LEU A 259 3.82 -28.82 -10.05
C LEU A 259 4.43 -28.12 -11.27
N ARG A 260 5.22 -27.05 -11.12
CA ARG A 260 5.82 -26.38 -12.30
C ARG A 260 7.17 -26.94 -12.75
N GLU A 261 7.89 -27.68 -11.89
CA GLU A 261 9.15 -28.35 -12.28
C GLU A 261 8.92 -29.80 -12.75
N ALA A 262 7.85 -30.48 -12.28
CA ALA A 262 7.53 -31.84 -12.69
C ALA A 262 7.07 -31.95 -14.16
N GLU A 263 6.33 -30.97 -14.69
CA GLU A 263 5.92 -30.95 -16.10
C GLU A 263 7.06 -30.53 -17.06
N ALA A 264 8.06 -29.78 -16.57
CA ALA A 264 9.24 -29.39 -17.36
C ALA A 264 10.27 -30.53 -17.49
N ILE A 265 10.32 -31.45 -16.53
CA ILE A 265 11.18 -32.64 -16.57
C ILE A 265 10.55 -33.77 -17.40
N SER A 266 9.20 -33.87 -17.42
CA SER A 266 8.47 -34.89 -18.19
C SER A 266 8.48 -34.69 -19.71
N ARG A 267 8.87 -33.50 -20.21
CA ARG A 267 8.95 -33.19 -21.66
C ARG A 267 10.36 -33.30 -22.27
N ARG A 268 11.36 -33.81 -21.53
CA ARG A 268 12.68 -34.12 -22.12
C ARG A 268 12.67 -35.52 -22.75
N PRO A 269 12.97 -35.68 -24.05
CA PRO A 269 13.13 -37.01 -24.63
C PRO A 269 14.34 -37.71 -24.01
N PRO A 270 14.30 -39.05 -23.82
CA PRO A 270 15.40 -39.79 -23.22
C PRO A 270 16.67 -39.66 -24.08
N ARG A 271 17.77 -39.23 -23.46
CA ARG A 271 19.09 -39.25 -24.08
C ARG A 271 19.51 -40.71 -24.25
N LEU A 272 19.54 -41.19 -25.49
CA LEU A 272 20.16 -42.45 -25.87
C LEU A 272 21.64 -42.44 -25.46
N HIS A 273 22.00 -43.31 -24.52
CA HIS A 273 23.39 -43.65 -24.22
C HIS A 273 24.03 -44.35 -25.43
N ARG A 274 25.08 -43.77 -26.01
CA ARG A 274 26.11 -44.52 -26.74
C ARG A 274 27.22 -44.89 -25.76
N ARG A 275 27.21 -46.14 -25.29
CA ARG A 275 28.40 -46.80 -24.75
C ARG A 275 29.35 -47.09 -25.92
N SER A 276 30.55 -46.54 -25.89
CA SER A 276 31.66 -47.02 -26.71
C SER A 276 32.35 -48.16 -25.94
N ALA A 277 32.34 -49.35 -26.52
CA ALA A 277 33.12 -50.50 -26.06
C ALA A 277 34.46 -50.47 -26.80
N ALA A 278 35.56 -50.35 -26.06
CA ALA A 278 36.89 -50.66 -26.56
C ALA A 278 37.22 -52.11 -26.18
N THR A 279 37.21 -52.98 -27.18
CA THR A 279 37.76 -54.34 -27.13
C THR A 279 39.26 -54.29 -27.38
N GLY A 280 40.06 -54.90 -26.51
CA GLY A 280 41.50 -55.07 -26.73
C GLY A 280 42.10 -56.12 -25.81
N VAL A 281 42.16 -57.37 -26.28
CA VAL A 281 42.94 -58.53 -25.80
C VAL A 281 43.11 -59.44 -27.06
N PRO A 282 44.15 -60.29 -27.25
CA PRO A 282 45.25 -60.73 -26.36
C PRO A 282 46.67 -60.72 -26.99
N ALA A 283 47.72 -60.91 -26.18
CA ALA A 283 48.42 -62.21 -26.06
C ALA A 283 49.80 -62.12 -25.35
N ASP A 284 50.04 -63.17 -24.56
CA ASP A 284 51.33 -63.83 -24.30
C ASP A 284 52.27 -63.46 -23.12
N ARG A 285 52.39 -64.49 -22.27
CA ARG A 285 53.60 -65.14 -21.68
C ARG A 285 54.06 -64.81 -20.25
N VAL A 286 53.81 -65.84 -19.42
CA VAL A 286 54.78 -66.63 -18.62
C VAL A 286 55.62 -65.90 -17.56
N ARG A 287 55.31 -66.30 -16.31
CA ARG A 287 56.07 -66.25 -15.05
C ARG A 287 56.21 -64.89 -14.36
#